data_AF-A0A7S2C384-F1
#
_entry.id   AF-A0A7S2C384-F1
#
_cell.length_a   1.000
_cell.length_b   1.000
_cell.length_c   1.000
_cell.angle_alpha   90.00
_cell.angle_beta   90.00
_cell.angle_gamma   90.00
#
_symmetry.space_group_name_H-M   'P 1'
#
loop_
_entity.id
_entity.type
_entity.pdbx_description
1 polymer ?
#
loop_
_entity_poly.entity_id
_entity_poly.type
_entity_poly.pdbx_seq_one_letter_code
_entity_poly.pdbx_strand_id
1 'polypeptide(L)'
;VASKHGILIKGGDVLETASKVSALIFDKTGTLTHGKLTVTAVESWAPHVEANAVLWYGASAERSSEHPIGRALSKCAAERRLSLVEPADFEAAAGHGVTCTVLGTR
;
A
#
# COMPACT_ATOMS: atom_id res chain seq x y z
N VAL A 1 -32.25 -12.37 -12.38
CA VAL A 1 -32.07 -12.58 -10.92
C VAL A 1 -30.67 -12.21 -10.47
N ALA A 2 -29.60 -12.76 -11.07
CA ALA A 2 -28.19 -12.44 -10.70
C ALA A 2 -27.80 -10.94 -10.79
N SER A 3 -28.26 -10.21 -11.83
CA SER A 3 -27.97 -8.77 -12.00
C SER A 3 -28.50 -7.91 -10.83
N LYS A 4 -29.57 -8.32 -10.13
CA LYS A 4 -30.08 -7.61 -8.94
C LYS A 4 -29.09 -7.66 -7.76
N HIS A 5 -28.11 -8.56 -7.82
CA HIS A 5 -27.04 -8.71 -6.83
C HIS A 5 -25.68 -8.22 -7.37
N GLY A 6 -25.66 -7.44 -8.46
CA GLY A 6 -24.43 -6.90 -9.03
C GLY A 6 -23.57 -7.91 -9.80
N ILE A 7 -24.11 -9.09 -10.12
CA ILE A 7 -23.40 -10.14 -10.85
C ILE A 7 -23.75 -10.06 -12.34
N LEU A 8 -22.75 -9.77 -13.17
CA LEU A 8 -22.86 -9.77 -14.63
C LEU A 8 -22.44 -11.13 -15.20
N ILE A 9 -23.39 -11.85 -15.82
CA ILE A 9 -23.16 -13.15 -16.46
C ILE A 9 -23.23 -12.97 -17.97
N LYS A 10 -22.17 -13.35 -18.69
CA LYS A 10 -22.03 -13.15 -20.14
C LYS A 10 -22.36 -14.43 -20.92
N GLY A 11 -23.63 -14.78 -21.04
CA GLY A 11 -24.11 -15.97 -21.78
C GLY A 11 -24.80 -17.00 -20.89
N GLY A 12 -25.66 -17.83 -21.49
CA GLY A 12 -26.40 -18.87 -20.77
C GLY A 12 -25.56 -20.13 -20.48
N ASP A 13 -24.64 -20.46 -21.37
CA ASP A 13 -23.63 -21.52 -21.25
C ASP A 13 -22.69 -21.32 -20.05
N VAL A 14 -22.34 -20.06 -19.75
CA VAL A 14 -21.55 -19.69 -18.57
C VAL A 14 -22.30 -20.04 -17.28
N LEU A 15 -23.62 -19.84 -17.24
CA LEU A 15 -24.44 -20.14 -16.06
C LEU A 15 -24.50 -21.65 -15.79
N GLU A 16 -24.67 -22.45 -16.84
CA GLU A 16 -24.69 -23.90 -16.73
C GLU A 16 -23.32 -24.45 -16.28
N THR A 17 -22.24 -23.93 -16.87
CA THR A 17 -20.87 -24.31 -16.49
C THR A 17 -20.58 -23.96 -15.04
N ALA A 18 -20.94 -22.75 -14.60
CA ALA A 18 -20.74 -22.31 -13.22
C ALA A 18 -21.43 -23.21 -12.20
N SER A 19 -22.60 -23.79 -12.52
CA SER A 19 -23.31 -24.72 -11.63
C SER A 19 -22.61 -26.07 -11.41
N LYS A 20 -21.66 -26.43 -12.28
CA LYS A 20 -20.91 -27.70 -12.24
C LYS A 20 -19.52 -27.54 -11.60
N VAL A 21 -19.11 -26.31 -11.27
CA VAL A 21 -17.80 -26.04 -10.65
C VAL A 21 -17.77 -26.57 -9.22
N SER A 22 -16.72 -27.31 -8.87
CA SER A 22 -16.50 -27.85 -7.51
C SER A 22 -15.35 -27.17 -6.75
N ALA A 23 -14.56 -26.34 -7.44
CA ALA A 23 -13.41 -25.65 -6.86
C ALA A 23 -13.34 -24.20 -7.36
N LEU A 24 -13.00 -23.28 -6.46
CA LEU A 24 -12.79 -21.87 -6.77
C LEU A 24 -11.36 -21.50 -6.41
N ILE A 25 -10.64 -20.92 -7.37
CA ILE A 25 -9.30 -20.37 -7.14
C ILE A 25 -9.45 -18.86 -7.23
N PHE A 26 -9.18 -18.18 -6.13
CA PHE A 26 -9.25 -16.73 -6.06
C PHE A 26 -7.87 -16.13 -6.27
N ASP A 27 -7.81 -15.08 -7.09
CA ASP A 27 -6.70 -14.14 -6.98
C ASP A 27 -6.82 -13.36 -5.67
N LYS A 28 -5.70 -12.98 -5.06
CA LYS A 28 -5.72 -12.22 -3.79
C LYS A 28 -5.84 -10.73 -4.05
N THR A 29 -5.03 -10.19 -4.96
CA THR A 29 -4.83 -8.74 -5.09
C THR A 29 -5.96 -8.13 -5.92
N GLY A 30 -6.79 -7.28 -5.32
CA GLY A 30 -7.94 -6.68 -6.01
C GLY A 30 -9.20 -7.55 -6.07
N THR A 31 -9.11 -8.83 -5.67
CA THR A 31 -10.27 -9.73 -5.53
C THR A 31 -10.59 -9.98 -4.06
N LEU A 32 -9.70 -10.65 -3.30
CA LEU A 32 -9.88 -10.83 -1.85
C LEU A 32 -9.44 -9.61 -1.04
N THR A 33 -8.58 -8.77 -1.61
CA THR A 33 -8.04 -7.56 -0.96
C THR A 33 -8.37 -6.34 -1.80
N HIS A 34 -8.36 -5.16 -1.19
CA HIS A 34 -8.64 -3.89 -1.88
C HIS A 34 -7.55 -3.45 -2.87
N GLY A 35 -6.45 -4.19 -3.00
CA GLY A 35 -5.33 -3.82 -3.89
C GLY A 35 -4.61 -2.52 -3.48
N LYS A 36 -4.82 -2.04 -2.25
CA LYS A 36 -4.21 -0.82 -1.71
C LYS A 36 -3.37 -1.17 -0.48
N LEU A 37 -2.10 -0.76 -0.50
CA LEU A 37 -1.22 -0.90 0.66
C LEU A 37 -1.65 0.07 1.77
N THR A 38 -1.61 -0.39 3.01
CA THR A 38 -1.93 0.41 4.20
C THR A 38 -0.94 0.05 5.30
N VAL A 39 -0.48 1.04 6.05
CA VAL A 39 0.38 0.84 7.22
C VAL A 39 -0.46 0.25 8.36
N THR A 40 -0.09 -0.93 8.83
CA THR A 40 -0.82 -1.63 9.92
C THR A 40 -0.20 -1.38 11.29
N ALA A 41 1.13 -1.23 11.35
CA ALA A 41 1.88 -0.96 12.56
C ALA A 41 3.10 -0.09 12.24
N VAL A 42 3.53 0.69 13.23
CA VAL A 42 4.82 1.39 13.21
C VAL A 42 5.47 1.15 14.57
N GLU A 43 6.65 0.56 14.55
CA GLU A 43 7.40 0.20 15.75
C GLU A 43 8.73 0.97 15.75
N SER A 44 9.13 1.44 16.92
CA SER A 44 10.47 1.98 17.14
C SER A 44 11.23 1.05 18.06
N TRP A 45 12.48 0.76 17.70
CA TRP A 45 13.37 -0.09 18.50
C TRP A 45 14.44 0.72 19.24
N ALA A 46 14.53 2.03 18.96
CA ALA A 46 15.45 2.91 19.66
C ALA A 46 14.74 3.57 20.87
N PRO A 47 15.34 3.55 22.08
CA PRO A 47 14.68 4.03 23.31
C PRO A 47 14.22 5.50 23.28
N HIS A 48 14.82 6.32 22.41
CA HIS A 48 14.59 7.76 22.32
C HIS A 48 13.94 8.20 21.01
N VAL A 49 13.43 7.25 20.23
CA VAL A 49 12.76 7.55 18.96
C VAL A 49 11.31 7.10 19.08
N GLU A 50 10.39 8.05 18.92
CA GLU A 50 8.96 7.76 18.91
C GLU A 50 8.55 7.10 17.58
N ALA A 51 7.54 6.24 17.61
CA ALA A 51 7.02 5.59 16.39
C ALA A 51 6.58 6.61 15.31
N ASN A 52 6.04 7.78 15.73
CA ASN A 52 5.70 8.84 14.78
C ASN A 52 6.93 9.48 14.14
N ALA A 53 8.08 9.54 14.82
CA ALA A 53 9.32 10.00 14.21
C ALA A 53 9.80 9.00 13.15
N VAL A 54 9.73 7.69 13.43
CA VAL A 54 10.04 6.63 12.45
C VAL A 54 9.16 6.77 11.21
N LEU A 55 7.84 6.90 11.38
CA LEU A 55 6.92 7.11 10.27
C LEU A 55 7.23 8.40 9.51
N TRP A 56 7.52 9.50 10.23
CA TRP A 56 7.81 10.79 9.62
C TRP A 56 9.07 10.76 8.75
N TYR A 57 10.15 10.14 9.24
CA TYR A 57 11.38 9.98 8.45
C TYR A 57 11.14 9.10 7.22
N GLY A 58 10.54 7.92 7.39
CA GLY A 58 10.27 6.99 6.28
C GLY A 58 9.32 7.59 5.23
N ALA A 59 8.26 8.27 5.66
CA ALA A 59 7.30 8.91 4.76
C ALA A 59 7.88 10.14 4.05
N SER A 60 8.80 10.88 4.69
CA SER A 60 9.50 12.00 4.04
C SER A 60 10.53 11.49 3.03
N ALA A 61 11.27 10.44 3.36
CA ALA A 61 12.23 9.80 2.46
C ALA A 61 11.56 9.24 1.19
N GLU A 62 10.39 8.62 1.34
CA GLU A 62 9.62 8.05 0.23
C GLU A 62 8.72 9.06 -0.50
N ARG A 63 8.77 10.35 -0.14
CA ARG A 63 7.87 11.37 -0.71
C ARG A 63 8.09 11.58 -2.22
N SER A 64 9.33 11.44 -2.69
CA SER A 64 9.70 11.54 -4.10
C SER A 64 9.59 10.20 -4.87
N SER A 65 9.14 9.13 -4.21
CA SER A 65 9.01 7.79 -4.78
C SER A 65 7.63 7.55 -5.41
N GLU A 66 7.58 6.95 -6.59
CA GLU A 66 6.32 6.53 -7.22
C GLU A 66 5.79 5.18 -6.69
N HIS A 67 6.55 4.53 -5.80
CA HIS A 67 6.23 3.20 -5.31
C HIS A 67 4.93 3.20 -4.47
N PRO A 68 4.06 2.17 -4.59
CA PRO A 68 2.85 2.07 -3.77
C PRO A 68 3.07 2.13 -2.25
N ILE A 69 4.27 1.75 -1.78
CA ILE A 69 4.67 1.86 -0.37
C ILE A 69 4.77 3.31 0.06
N GLY A 70 5.44 4.17 -0.71
CA GLY A 70 5.56 5.60 -0.41
C GLY A 70 4.19 6.26 -0.27
N ARG A 71 3.24 5.95 -1.17
CA ARG A 71 1.86 6.42 -1.06
C ARG A 71 1.17 5.95 0.24
N ALA A 72 1.39 4.71 0.67
CA ALA A 72 0.82 4.18 1.91
C ALA A 72 1.40 4.90 3.15
N LEU A 73 2.71 5.18 3.14
CA LEU A 73 3.39 5.93 4.20
C LEU A 73 2.91 7.38 4.26
N SER A 74 2.84 8.08 3.13
CA SER A 74 2.34 9.46 3.09
C SER A 74 0.89 9.57 3.55
N LYS A 75 0.04 8.61 3.18
CA LYS A 75 -1.34 8.53 3.66
C LYS A 75 -1.41 8.34 5.17
N CYS A 76 -0.63 7.41 5.72
CA CYS A 76 -0.58 7.19 7.17
C CYS A 76 -0.05 8.42 7.93
N ALA A 77 0.98 9.08 7.39
CA ALA A 77 1.50 10.32 7.97
C ALA A 77 0.47 11.44 7.98
N ALA A 78 -0.28 11.61 6.89
CA ALA A 78 -1.37 12.59 6.80
C ALA A 78 -2.48 12.31 7.81
N GLU A 79 -2.90 11.04 7.96
CA GLU A 79 -3.89 10.61 8.97
C GLU A 79 -3.43 10.92 10.40
N ARG A 80 -2.12 10.86 10.67
CA ARG A 80 -1.49 11.22 11.94
C ARG A 80 -1.11 12.70 12.06
N ARG A 81 -1.48 13.53 11.07
CA ARG A 81 -1.19 14.99 11.02
C ARG A 81 0.31 15.31 11.09
N LEU A 82 1.13 14.46 10.48
CA LEU A 82 2.57 14.66 10.39
C LEU A 82 2.91 15.46 9.13
N SER A 83 3.55 16.62 9.29
CA SER A 83 3.96 17.47 8.17
C SER A 83 5.26 16.97 7.56
N LEU A 84 5.16 16.29 6.42
CA LEU A 84 6.33 15.73 5.71
C LEU A 84 7.16 16.83 5.04
N VAL A 85 8.45 16.54 4.85
CA VAL A 85 9.39 17.40 4.13
C VAL A 85 9.81 16.76 2.81
N GLU A 86 10.34 17.55 1.88
CA GLU A 86 11.03 16.98 0.71
C GLU A 86 12.42 16.47 1.11
N PRO A 87 12.81 15.26 0.69
CA PRO A 87 14.15 14.76 0.88
C PRO A 87 15.14 15.42 -0.10
N ALA A 88 16.39 15.55 0.31
CA ALA A 88 17.51 15.90 -0.58
C ALA A 88 18.26 14.64 -1.02
N ASP A 89 19.02 14.73 -2.12
CA ASP A 89 19.87 13.63 -2.64
C ASP A 89 19.13 12.30 -2.80
N PHE A 90 17.88 12.34 -3.28
CA PHE A 90 17.05 11.16 -3.43
C PHE A 90 17.59 10.22 -4.52
N GLU A 91 17.85 8.99 -4.13
CA GLU A 91 18.25 7.89 -5.01
C GLU A 91 17.36 6.67 -4.78
N ALA A 92 16.79 6.13 -5.84
CA ALA A 92 16.02 4.90 -5.81
C ALA A 92 16.82 3.75 -6.41
N ALA A 93 17.06 2.71 -5.63
CA ALA A 93 17.73 1.50 -6.07
C ALA A 93 16.71 0.35 -6.15
N ALA A 94 16.45 -0.12 -7.37
CA ALA A 94 15.50 -1.20 -7.61
C ALA A 94 15.84 -2.44 -6.77
N GLY A 95 14.86 -2.96 -6.04
CA GLY A 95 15.02 -4.10 -5.13
C GLY A 95 15.73 -3.79 -3.79
N HIS A 96 16.22 -2.56 -3.59
CA HIS A 96 16.98 -2.16 -2.38
C HIS A 96 16.36 -0.99 -1.62
N GLY A 97 15.40 -0.28 -2.23
CA GLY A 97 14.67 0.81 -1.59
C GLY A 97 15.17 2.19 -2.01
N VAL A 98 15.06 3.16 -1.12
CA VAL A 98 15.45 4.55 -1.35
C VAL A 98 16.53 4.99 -0.37
N THR A 99 17.43 5.86 -0.82
CA THR A 99 18.41 6.54 0.03
C THR A 99 18.29 8.04 -0.22
N CYS A 100 18.32 8.83 0.85
CA CYS A 100 18.19 10.29 0.75
C CYS A 100 18.63 10.96 2.04
N THR A 101 18.71 12.29 2.02
CA THR A 101 18.97 13.11 3.21
C THR A 101 17.69 13.82 3.65
N VAL A 102 17.26 13.61 4.89
CA VAL A 102 16.12 14.30 5.53
C VAL A 102 16.64 15.16 6.68
N LEU A 103 16.47 16.49 6.58
CA LEU A 103 16.96 17.47 7.57
C LEU A 103 18.46 17.29 7.92
N GLY A 104 19.29 17.00 6.92
CA GLY A 104 20.74 16.78 7.12
C GLY A 104 21.12 15.42 7.70
N THR A 105 20.15 14.54 7.95
CA THR A 105 20.39 13.14 8.33
C THR A 105 20.21 12.25 7.10
N ARG A 106 21.18 11.38 6.82
CA ARG A 106 21.10 10.39 5.73
C ARG A 106 20.68 9.03 6.28
#